data_AF-U7UWQ1-F1
#
_entry.id   AF-U7UWQ1-F1
#
_cell.length_a   1.000
_cell.length_b   1.000
_cell.length_c   1.000
_cell.angle_alpha   90.00
_cell.angle_beta   90.00
_cell.angle_gamma   90.00
#
_symmetry.space_group_name_H-M   'P 1'
#
loop_
_entity.id
_entity.type
_entity.pdbx_description
1 polymer ?
#
loop_
_entity_poly.entity_id
_entity_poly.type
_entity_poly.pdbx_seq_one_letter_code
_entity_poly.pdbx_strand_id
1 'polypeptide(L)' 'MITKRSVRFRLKDETAKVFSVTFDNPKEDIKQADIAAFNSFVMENDIFRPYGAKVASLVGAELVTVTRTDIK' A
#
# COMPACT_ATOMS: atom_id res chain seq x y z
N MET A 1 15.08 10.73 18.19
CA MET A 1 13.84 10.86 17.39
C MET A 1 14.01 9.96 16.18
N ILE A 2 13.20 8.90 16.08
CA ILE A 2 13.21 7.98 14.94
C ILE A 2 11.92 8.22 14.18
N THR A 3 12.03 8.71 12.94
CA THR A 3 10.90 8.86 12.02
C THR A 3 10.88 7.66 11.09
N LYS A 4 9.79 6.89 11.12
CA LYS A 4 9.52 5.83 10.14
C LYS A 4 8.42 6.27 9.21
N ARG A 5 8.64 6.09 7.92
CA ARG A 5 7.67 6.38 6.86
C ARG A 5 7.30 5.07 6.19
N SER A 6 6.01 4.87 5.97
CA SER A 6 5.47 3.74 5.23
C SER A 6 4.34 4.21 4.32
N VAL A 7 4.14 3.55 3.19
CA VAL A 7 2.93 3.73 2.37
C VAL A 7 2.09 2.47 2.48
N ARG A 8 0.80 2.63 2.76
CA ARG A 8 -0.15 1.53 2.84
C ARG A 8 -1.14 1.64 1.70
N PHE A 9 -1.23 0.58 0.91
CA PHE A 9 -2.25 0.39 -0.11
C PHE A 9 -3.34 -0.53 0.42
N ARG A 10 -4.60 -0.13 0.29
CA ARG A 10 -5.77 -0.95 0.56
C ARG A 10 -6.35 -1.42 -0.77
N LEU A 11 -6.42 -2.72 -0.96
CA LEU A 11 -6.87 -3.36 -2.20
C LEU A 11 -8.10 -4.21 -1.89
N LYS A 12 -8.97 -4.36 -2.89
CA LYS A 12 -10.15 -5.21 -2.86
C LYS A 12 -10.01 -6.29 -3.91
N ASP A 13 -10.27 -7.53 -3.52
CA ASP A 13 -10.29 -8.67 -4.46
C ASP A 13 -11.66 -8.81 -5.15
N GLU A 14 -11.74 -9.72 -6.14
CA GLU A 14 -12.99 -10.01 -6.88
C GLU A 14 -14.11 -10.58 -5.98
N THR A 15 -13.80 -11.05 -4.77
CA THR A 15 -14.77 -11.51 -3.77
C THR A 15 -15.17 -10.41 -2.77
N ALA A 16 -14.81 -9.16 -3.06
CA ALA A 16 -15.03 -7.98 -2.25
C ALA A 16 -14.30 -7.97 -0.90
N LYS A 17 -13.36 -8.88 -0.65
CA LYS A 17 -12.53 -8.86 0.56
C LYS A 17 -11.45 -7.80 0.42
N VAL A 18 -11.18 -7.09 1.51
CA VAL A 18 -10.20 -6.01 1.55
C VAL A 18 -8.96 -6.46 2.30
N PHE A 19 -7.79 -6.22 1.71
CA PHE A 19 -6.50 -6.46 2.33
C PHE A 19 -5.59 -5.24 2.17
N SER A 20 -4.44 -5.26 2.85
CA SER A 20 -3.49 -4.16 2.82
C SER A 20 -2.09 -4.65 2.49
N VAL A 21 -1.38 -3.87 1.67
CA VAL A 21 0.05 -4.02 1.39
C VAL A 21 0.74 -2.77 1.90
N THR A 22 1.79 -2.96 2.71
CA THR A 22 2.55 -1.85 3.30
C THR A 22 4.00 -1.93 2.84
N PHE A 23 4.52 -0.81 2.37
CA PHE A 23 5.93 -0.66 2.02
C PHE A 23 6.58 0.29 3.02
N ASP A 24 7.57 -0.22 3.75
CA ASP A 24 8.39 0.58 4.64
C ASP A 24 9.48 1.31 3.87
N ASN A 25 9.84 2.51 4.34
CA ASN A 25 10.81 3.41 3.70
C ASN A 25 10.48 3.67 2.22
N PRO A 26 9.26 4.14 1.89
CA PRO A 26 8.91 4.47 0.52
C PRO A 26 9.76 5.62 -0.01
N LYS A 27 9.79 5.75 -1.34
CA LYS A 27 10.36 6.92 -2.04
C LYS A 27 9.87 8.23 -1.41
N GLU A 28 10.76 9.20 -1.28
CA GLU A 28 10.45 10.46 -0.59
C GLU A 28 9.33 11.26 -1.27
N ASP A 29 9.33 11.30 -2.60
CA ASP A 29 8.36 12.01 -3.42
C ASP A 29 7.45 11.01 -4.14
N ILE A 30 6.64 10.28 -3.36
CA ILE A 30 5.55 9.45 -3.91
C ILE A 30 4.51 10.37 -4.52
N LYS A 31 4.22 10.14 -5.80
CA LYS A 31 3.21 10.86 -6.57
C LYS A 31 1.98 9.99 -6.79
N GLN A 32 0.88 10.63 -7.14
CA GLN A 32 -0.33 9.93 -7.56
C GLN A 32 -0.08 8.99 -8.76
N ALA A 33 0.83 9.37 -9.66
CA ALA A 33 1.25 8.53 -10.79
C ALA A 33 1.93 7.22 -10.34
N ASP A 34 2.74 7.26 -9.26
CA ASP A 34 3.37 6.06 -8.71
C ASP A 34 2.33 5.10 -8.11
N ILE A 35 1.31 5.65 -7.44
CA ILE A 35 0.18 4.88 -6.89
C ILE A 35 -0.63 4.21 -8.00
N ALA A 36 -0.92 4.95 -9.08
CA ALA A 36 -1.64 4.43 -10.23
C ALA A 36 -0.84 3.32 -10.94
N ALA A 37 0.46 3.54 -11.17
CA ALA A 37 1.34 2.56 -11.79
C ALA A 37 1.43 1.27 -10.96
N PHE A 38 1.57 1.37 -9.64
CA PHE A 38 1.54 0.22 -8.75
C PHE A 38 0.23 -0.56 -8.85
N ASN A 39 -0.92 0.14 -8.85
CA ASN A 39 -2.22 -0.52 -8.96
C ASN A 39 -2.37 -1.26 -10.31
N SER A 40 -2.03 -0.62 -11.42
CA SER A 40 -2.06 -1.27 -12.74
C SER A 40 -1.16 -2.51 -12.77
N PHE A 41 0.08 -2.39 -12.29
CA PHE A 41 1.02 -3.51 -12.22
C PHE A 41 0.48 -4.69 -11.43
N VAL A 42 -0.12 -4.43 -10.26
CA VAL A 42 -0.73 -5.46 -9.40
C VAL A 42 -1.90 -6.17 -10.09
N MET A 43 -2.77 -5.42 -10.76
CA MET A 43 -3.96 -5.97 -11.42
C MET A 43 -3.59 -6.74 -12.70
N GLU A 44 -2.67 -6.21 -13.51
CA GLU A 44 -2.22 -6.82 -14.76
C GLU A 44 -1.44 -8.11 -14.54
N ASN A 45 -0.61 -8.15 -13.49
CA ASN A 45 0.28 -9.29 -13.21
C ASN A 45 -0.27 -10.22 -12.13
N ASP A 46 -1.44 -9.92 -11.56
CA ASP A 46 -2.13 -10.78 -10.60
C ASP A 46 -1.25 -11.17 -9.40
N ILE A 47 -0.59 -10.17 -8.82
CA ILE A 47 0.52 -10.35 -7.88
C ILE A 47 0.05 -10.80 -6.50
N PHE A 48 -1.16 -10.38 -6.09
CA PHE A 48 -1.68 -10.62 -4.75
C PHE A 48 -2.97 -11.43 -4.79
N ARG A 49 -2.98 -12.57 -4.10
CA ARG A 49 -4.15 -13.44 -3.92
C ARG A 49 -4.30 -13.92 -2.47
N PRO A 50 -4.36 -13.02 -1.48
CA PRO A 50 -4.38 -13.41 -0.07
C PRO A 50 -5.61 -14.26 0.30
N TYR A 51 -6.69 -14.19 -0.49
CA TYR A 51 -7.89 -14.99 -0.32
C TYR A 51 -8.20 -15.90 -1.53
N GLY A 52 -7.20 -16.15 -2.38
CA GLY A 52 -7.33 -17.00 -3.57
C GLY A 52 -7.94 -16.32 -4.81
N ALA A 53 -8.52 -15.14 -4.65
CA ALA A 53 -9.08 -14.33 -5.75
C ALA A 53 -8.13 -13.22 -6.21
N LYS A 54 -8.28 -12.77 -7.46
CA LYS A 54 -7.48 -11.69 -8.05
C LYS A 54 -7.83 -10.34 -7.44
N VAL A 55 -6.91 -9.40 -7.53
CA VAL A 55 -7.18 -8.00 -7.19
C VAL A 55 -8.13 -7.38 -8.20
N ALA A 56 -9.22 -6.79 -7.71
CA ALA A 56 -10.22 -6.12 -8.53
C ALA A 56 -10.06 -4.60 -8.56
N SER A 57 -9.67 -3.98 -7.43
CA SER A 57 -9.54 -2.52 -7.36
C SER A 57 -8.73 -2.01 -6.17
N LEU A 58 -8.20 -0.79 -6.32
CA LEU A 58 -7.68 0.01 -5.21
C LEU A 58 -8.83 0.65 -4.43
N VAL A 59 -8.85 0.42 -3.12
CA VAL A 59 -9.75 1.10 -2.17
C VAL A 59 -9.17 2.44 -1.75
N GLY A 60 -7.84 2.51 -1.57
CA GLY A 60 -7.14 3.75 -1.26
C GLY A 60 -5.67 3.51 -0.96
N ALA A 61 -4.91 4.61 -0.87
CA ALA A 61 -3.53 4.60 -0.44
C ALA A 61 -3.30 5.73 0.57
N GLU A 62 -2.55 5.45 1.63
CA GLU A 62 -2.22 6.41 2.67
C GLU A 62 -0.72 6.41 2.96
N LEU A 63 -0.16 7.60 3.20
CA LEU A 63 1.20 7.75 3.69
C LEU A 63 1.16 7.84 5.22
N VAL A 64 1.84 6.91 5.87
CA VAL A 64 1.92 6.82 7.32
C VAL A 64 3.31 7.24 7.77
N THR A 65 3.38 8.33 8.54
CA THR A 65 4.63 8.81 9.15
C THR A 65 4.51 8.70 10.66
N VAL A 66 5.36 7.86 11.27
CA VAL A 66 5.42 7.66 12.71
C VAL A 66 6.72 8.23 13.24
N THR A 67 6.62 9.24 14.08
CA THR A 67 7.74 9.83 14.80
C THR A 67 7.74 9.30 16.23
N ARG A 68 8.81 8.59 16.62
CA ARG A 68 9.02 8.16 18.00
C ARG A 68 10.08 9.01 18.67
N THR A 69 9.73 9.57 19.82
CA THR A 69 10.66 10.20 20.75
C THR A 69 10.74 9.30 21.96
N ASP A 70 11.92 8.70 22.19
CA ASP A 70 12.17 8.00 23.43
C ASP A 70 12.14 9.01 24.58
N ILE A 71 11.19 8.85 25.49
CA ILE A 71 11.13 9.63 26.73
C ILE A 71 12.03 8.89 27.70
N LYS A 72 13.19 9.46 28.03
CA LYS A 72 14.06 9.00 29.12
C LYS A 72 13.78 9.81 30.37
#